data_AF-A0A484Z916-F1
#
_entry.id   AF-A0A484Z916-F1
#
_cell.length_a   1.000
_cell.length_b   1.000
_cell.length_c   1.000
_cell.angle_alpha   90.00
_cell.angle_beta   90.00
_cell.angle_gamma   90.00
#
_symmetry.space_group_name_H-M   'P 1'
#
loop_
_entity.id
_entity.type
_entity.pdbx_description
1 polymer ?
#
loop_
_entity_poly.entity_id
_entity_poly.type
_entity_poly.pdbx_seq_one_letter_code
_entity_poly.pdbx_strand_id
1 'polypeptide(L)'
;MSTLEPPARVKQPGGFRHWLTRMQMAHGRKLVIALPYVWLILLFLLPFLIVFKISLAEMARAIPPYTNLLDWADGQLTLTLNLGNFLQLTDDPLYVEAYLQSLQVAGISTICCLLLGYPLAVGGGAQ
;
A
#
# COMPACT_ATOMS: atom_id res chain seq x y z
N MET A 1 -22.58 -64.15 41.05
CA MET A 1 -22.76 -64.29 39.59
C MET A 1 -22.65 -62.88 39.02
N SER A 2 -21.43 -62.48 38.68
CA SER A 2 -21.09 -61.10 38.32
C SER A 2 -20.78 -61.05 36.84
N THR A 3 -21.65 -60.44 36.03
CA THR A 3 -21.44 -60.33 34.58
C THR A 3 -21.85 -58.95 34.05
N LEU A 4 -20.84 -58.10 33.94
CA LEU A 4 -20.60 -57.04 32.93
C LEU A 4 -21.70 -55.98 32.70
N GLU A 5 -21.56 -54.84 33.38
CA GLU A 5 -22.01 -53.58 32.80
C GLU A 5 -21.18 -53.25 31.55
N PRO A 6 -21.79 -52.79 30.45
CA PRO A 6 -21.08 -52.43 29.23
C PRO A 6 -20.28 -51.12 29.45
N PRO A 7 -19.07 -50.98 28.90
CA PRO A 7 -18.31 -49.75 29.05
C PRO A 7 -19.05 -48.59 28.37
N ALA A 8 -19.30 -47.53 29.14
CA ALA A 8 -19.88 -46.28 28.67
C ALA A 8 -19.11 -45.78 27.43
N ARG A 9 -19.80 -45.74 26.28
CA ARG A 9 -19.27 -45.23 25.02
C ARG A 9 -18.86 -43.77 25.23
N VAL A 10 -17.55 -43.51 25.27
CA VAL A 10 -17.00 -42.15 25.31
C VAL A 10 -17.41 -41.43 24.02
N LYS A 11 -18.39 -40.53 24.14
CA LYS A 11 -18.85 -39.66 23.05
C LYS A 11 -17.77 -38.58 22.83
N GLN A 12 -16.97 -38.72 21.77
CA GLN A 12 -16.04 -37.69 21.34
C GLN A 12 -16.82 -36.39 21.02
N PRO A 13 -16.52 -35.25 21.68
CA PRO A 13 -17.20 -34.02 21.35
C PRO A 13 -16.45 -33.28 20.22
N GLY A 14 -17.18 -32.99 19.14
CA GLY A 14 -16.98 -31.76 18.37
C GLY A 14 -16.17 -31.86 17.08
N GLY A 15 -16.71 -32.51 16.05
CA GLY A 15 -16.21 -32.42 14.67
C GLY A 15 -16.12 -30.98 14.12
N PHE A 16 -16.83 -30.03 14.73
CA PHE A 16 -16.80 -28.60 14.39
C PHE A 16 -15.42 -27.95 14.64
N ARG A 17 -14.72 -28.36 15.70
CA ARG A 17 -13.36 -27.85 16.01
C ARG A 17 -12.33 -28.33 14.98
N HIS A 18 -12.51 -29.53 14.43
CA HIS A 18 -11.60 -30.10 13.43
C HIS A 18 -11.77 -29.45 12.04
N TRP A 19 -12.98 -29.01 11.70
CA TRP A 19 -13.23 -28.29 10.45
C TRP A 19 -12.66 -26.85 10.49
N LEU A 20 -12.86 -26.14 11.61
CA LEU A 20 -12.28 -24.81 11.83
C LEU A 20 -10.74 -24.85 11.83
N THR A 21 -10.11 -25.82 12.49
CA THR A 21 -8.64 -25.96 12.47
C THR A 21 -8.10 -26.31 11.09
N ARG A 22 -8.82 -27.09 10.27
CA ARG A 22 -8.40 -27.36 8.88
C ARG A 22 -8.46 -26.12 7.98
N MET A 23 -9.48 -25.28 8.11
CA MET A 23 -9.57 -24.00 7.39
C MET A 23 -8.52 -22.97 7.85
N GLN A 24 -8.25 -22.93 9.16
CA GLN A 24 -7.27 -22.06 9.81
C GLN A 24 -5.82 -22.47 9.47
N MET A 25 -5.55 -23.76 9.24
CA MET A 25 -4.22 -24.27 8.84
C MET A 25 -3.88 -23.97 7.37
N ALA A 26 -4.87 -23.95 6.47
CA ALA A 26 -4.64 -23.62 5.06
C ALA A 26 -4.40 -22.11 4.83
N HIS A 27 -5.07 -21.24 5.61
CA HIS A 27 -4.97 -19.78 5.47
C HIS A 27 -4.03 -19.12 6.49
N GLY A 28 -3.74 -19.79 7.62
CA GLY A 28 -2.87 -19.26 8.67
C GLY A 28 -1.46 -18.94 8.16
N ARG A 29 -0.88 -19.79 7.30
CA ARG A 29 0.42 -19.50 6.66
C ARG A 29 0.38 -18.23 5.81
N LYS A 30 -0.68 -18.01 5.04
CA LYS A 30 -0.84 -16.80 4.22
C LYS A 30 -1.05 -15.56 5.08
N LEU A 31 -1.79 -15.68 6.19
CA LEU A 31 -2.08 -14.57 7.09
C LEU A 31 -0.84 -14.15 7.90
N VAL A 32 -0.02 -15.12 8.33
CA VAL A 32 1.27 -14.87 9.00
C VAL A 32 2.28 -14.21 8.05
N ILE A 33 2.24 -14.53 6.75
CA ILE A 33 3.07 -13.87 5.74
C ILE A 33 2.48 -12.51 5.35
N ALA A 34 1.16 -12.39 5.21
CA ALA A 34 0.50 -11.14 4.81
C ALA A 34 0.66 -10.06 5.87
N LEU A 35 0.65 -10.41 7.16
CA LEU A 35 0.77 -9.45 8.27
C LEU A 35 2.03 -8.55 8.17
N PRO A 36 3.27 -9.09 8.03
CA PRO A 36 4.45 -8.26 7.84
C PRO A 36 4.44 -7.49 6.51
N TYR A 37 3.91 -8.05 5.42
CA TYR A 37 3.79 -7.30 4.16
C TYR A 37 2.81 -6.14 4.26
N VAL A 38 1.66 -6.31 4.92
CA VAL A 38 0.70 -5.22 5.18
C VAL A 38 1.37 -4.15 6.02
N TRP A 39 2.12 -4.53 7.05
CA TRP A 39 2.86 -3.58 7.87
C TRP A 39 3.91 -2.80 7.06
N LEU A 40 4.68 -3.49 6.21
CA LEU A 40 5.66 -2.86 5.32
C LEU A 40 5.00 -1.93 4.31
N ILE A 41 3.89 -2.34 3.69
CA ILE A 41 3.14 -1.51 2.74
C ILE A 41 2.59 -0.27 3.44
N LEU A 42 2.00 -0.42 4.63
CA LEU A 42 1.48 0.72 5.39
C LEU A 42 2.60 1.70 5.74
N LEU A 43 3.73 1.22 6.29
CA LEU A 43 4.86 2.09 6.61
C LEU A 43 5.49 2.73 5.38
N PHE A 44 5.57 2.01 4.26
CA PHE A 44 6.07 2.54 3.00
C PHE A 44 5.12 3.60 2.43
N LEU A 45 3.82 3.39 2.49
CA LEU A 45 2.82 4.26 1.88
C LEU A 45 2.50 5.48 2.75
N LEU A 46 2.62 5.38 4.08
CA LEU A 46 2.37 6.46 5.03
C LEU A 46 3.05 7.80 4.68
N PRO A 47 4.36 7.87 4.35
CA PRO A 47 4.98 9.13 3.92
C PRO A 47 4.34 9.69 2.64
N PHE A 48 3.98 8.85 1.67
CA PHE A 48 3.29 9.30 0.45
C PHE A 48 1.89 9.81 0.74
N LEU A 49 1.14 9.17 1.65
CA LEU A 49 -0.19 9.62 2.07
C LEU A 49 -0.14 10.99 2.75
N ILE A 50 0.91 11.26 3.52
CA ILE A 50 1.13 12.58 4.14
C ILE A 50 1.38 13.64 3.06
N VAL A 51 2.27 13.37 2.10
CA VAL A 51 2.54 14.31 0.99
C VAL A 51 1.30 14.53 0.13
N PHE A 52 0.51 13.48 -0.13
CA PHE A 52 -0.76 13.58 -0.85
C PHE A 52 -1.80 14.41 -0.10
N LYS A 53 -1.90 14.27 1.23
CA LYS A 53 -2.75 15.12 2.05
C LYS A 53 -2.33 16.59 1.96
N ILE A 54 -1.03 16.86 1.99
CA ILE A 54 -0.49 18.22 1.95
C ILE A 54 -0.67 18.85 0.56
N SER A 55 -0.50 18.10 -0.53
CA SER A 55 -0.65 18.64 -1.89
C SER A 55 -2.07 19.13 -2.20
N LEU A 56 -3.08 18.54 -1.54
CA LEU A 56 -4.49 18.95 -1.65
C LEU A 56 -4.91 20.00 -0.62
N ALA A 57 -4.08 20.27 0.40
CA ALA A 57 -4.38 21.20 1.46
C ALA A 57 -4.11 22.65 1.03
N GLU A 58 -4.93 23.57 1.52
CA GLU A 58 -4.69 25.00 1.36
C GLU A 58 -3.53 25.41 2.27
N MET A 59 -2.49 26.04 1.70
CA MET A 59 -1.43 26.69 2.48
C MET A 59 -1.97 28.01 3.04
N ALA A 60 -2.74 27.94 4.11
CA ALA A 60 -3.18 29.13 4.82
C ALA A 60 -2.00 29.77 5.57
N ARG A 61 -1.81 31.09 5.42
CA ARG A 61 -0.92 31.92 6.24
C ARG A 61 -1.48 32.11 7.66
N ALA A 62 -1.85 31.02 8.32
CA ALA A 62 -2.34 30.98 9.68
C ALA A 62 -1.57 29.91 10.47
N ILE A 63 -1.60 29.98 11.79
CA ILE A 63 -1.07 28.93 12.67
C ILE A 63 -2.30 28.09 13.06
N PRO A 64 -2.42 26.81 12.65
CA PRO A 64 -1.47 25.93 11.95
C PRO A 64 -1.40 26.13 10.42
N PRO A 65 -0.24 25.85 9.77
CA PRO A 65 0.06 26.22 8.39
C PRO A 65 -0.67 25.39 7.30
N TYR A 66 -1.61 24.53 7.69
CA TYR A 66 -2.42 23.70 6.79
C TYR A 66 -3.86 23.64 7.31
N THR A 67 -4.82 23.81 6.40
CA THR A 67 -6.23 23.63 6.74
C THR A 67 -6.58 22.15 6.86
N ASN A 68 -7.59 21.84 7.69
CA ASN A 68 -8.14 20.48 7.73
C ASN A 68 -8.88 20.22 6.41
N LEU A 69 -8.49 19.17 5.68
CA LEU A 69 -9.21 18.74 4.48
C LEU A 69 -10.63 18.27 4.83
N LEU A 70 -10.77 17.59 5.96
CA LEU A 70 -12.03 17.05 6.47
C LEU A 70 -12.36 17.78 7.76
N ASP A 71 -13.47 18.51 7.77
CA ASP A 71 -14.04 19.10 8.97
C ASP A 71 -15.40 18.45 9.25
N TRP A 72 -15.61 18.08 10.51
CA TRP A 72 -16.88 17.51 10.97
C TRP A 72 -17.40 18.39 12.09
N ALA A 73 -18.33 19.28 11.73
CA ALA A 73 -18.95 20.23 12.65
C ALA A 73 -20.46 20.23 12.42
N ASP A 74 -21.24 20.33 13.50
CA ASP A 74 -22.70 20.48 13.47
C ASP A 74 -23.45 19.43 12.63
N GLY A 75 -22.93 18.19 12.58
CA GLY A 75 -23.53 17.10 11.80
C GLY A 75 -23.28 17.20 10.29
N GLN A 76 -22.45 18.14 9.84
CA GLN A 76 -22.06 18.32 8.44
C GLN A 76 -20.59 17.94 8.25
N LEU A 77 -20.34 17.09 7.26
CA LEU A 77 -19.00 16.78 6.77
C LEU A 77 -18.64 17.76 5.66
N THR A 78 -17.64 18.62 5.89
CA THR A 78 -17.14 19.56 4.89
C THR A 78 -15.76 19.09 4.41
N LEU A 79 -15.65 18.84 3.10
CA LEU A 79 -14.39 18.47 2.44
C LEU A 79 -13.88 19.67 1.64
N THR A 80 -12.75 20.24 2.06
CA THR A 80 -12.11 21.39 1.38
C THR A 80 -10.86 20.92 0.65
N LEU A 81 -10.88 20.95 -0.68
CA LEU A 81 -9.75 20.55 -1.54
C LEU A 81 -9.24 21.75 -2.33
N ASN A 82 -7.93 22.05 -2.26
CA ASN A 82 -7.29 23.05 -3.10
C ASN A 82 -6.68 22.37 -4.34
N LEU A 83 -7.39 22.46 -5.47
CA LEU A 83 -6.89 22.03 -6.78
C LEU A 83 -6.06 23.11 -7.50
N GLY A 84 -6.10 24.36 -7.02
CA GLY A 84 -5.29 25.46 -7.53
C GLY A 84 -3.79 25.19 -7.43
N ASN A 85 -3.35 24.47 -6.39
CA ASN A 85 -1.97 24.00 -6.24
C ASN A 85 -1.48 23.19 -7.46
N PHE A 86 -2.36 22.40 -8.09
CA PHE A 86 -2.02 21.62 -9.28
C PHE A 86 -2.13 22.44 -10.56
N LEU A 87 -3.14 23.29 -10.68
CA LEU A 87 -3.33 24.16 -11.84
C LEU A 87 -2.17 25.14 -12.02
N GLN A 88 -1.64 25.68 -10.91
CA GLN A 88 -0.49 26.57 -10.95
C GLN A 88 0.77 25.89 -11.52
N LEU A 89 0.96 24.59 -11.27
CA LEU A 89 2.09 23.82 -11.82
C LEU A 89 1.96 23.59 -13.33
N THR A 90 0.73 23.54 -13.85
CA THR A 90 0.48 23.33 -15.29
C THR A 90 0.44 24.64 -16.07
N ASP A 91 0.01 25.74 -15.45
CA ASP A 91 -0.10 27.05 -16.11
C ASP A 91 1.25 27.77 -16.21
N ASP A 92 2.19 27.49 -15.29
CA ASP A 92 3.52 28.10 -15.30
C ASP A 92 4.46 27.34 -16.27
N PRO A 93 4.88 27.99 -17.39
CA PRO A 93 5.71 27.34 -18.40
C PRO A 93 7.06 26.85 -17.83
N LEU A 94 7.60 27.50 -16.80
CA LEU A 94 8.86 27.10 -16.18
C LEU A 94 8.77 25.69 -15.55
N TYR A 95 7.65 25.39 -14.89
CA TYR A 95 7.44 24.09 -14.26
C TYR A 95 7.25 22.97 -15.29
N VAL A 96 6.50 23.24 -16.36
CA VAL A 96 6.28 22.30 -17.46
C VAL A 96 7.60 22.00 -18.19
N GLU A 97 8.40 23.03 -18.48
CA GLU A 97 9.71 22.88 -19.11
C GLU A 97 10.67 22.06 -18.25
N ALA A 98 10.76 22.34 -16.94
CA ALA A 98 11.59 21.59 -16.01
C ALA A 98 11.16 20.11 -15.91
N TYR A 99 9.85 19.84 -15.95
CA TYR A 99 9.30 18.48 -15.97
C TYR A 99 9.69 17.73 -17.25
N LEU A 100 9.52 18.36 -18.43
CA LEU A 100 9.88 17.76 -19.71
C LEU A 100 11.39 17.50 -19.83
N GLN A 101 12.22 18.42 -19.33
CA GLN A 101 13.67 18.22 -19.27
C GLN A 101 14.02 17.00 -18.41
N SER A 102 13.40 16.87 -17.23
CA SER A 102 13.62 15.74 -16.34
C SER A 102 13.20 14.42 -17.00
N LEU A 103 12.06 14.42 -17.70
CA LEU A 103 11.56 13.27 -18.44
C LEU A 103 12.49 12.87 -19.60
N GLN A 104 13.02 13.85 -20.34
CA GLN A 104 13.97 13.63 -21.42
C GLN A 104 15.26 12.99 -20.89
N VAL A 105 15.83 13.53 -19.81
CA VAL A 105 17.07 13.00 -19.21
C VAL A 105 16.84 11.57 -18.69
N ALA A 106 15.74 11.33 -17.97
CA ALA A 106 15.40 10.00 -17.49
C ALA A 106 15.23 9.01 -18.65
N GLY A 107 14.46 9.38 -19.69
CA GLY A 107 14.24 8.52 -20.85
C GLY A 107 15.52 8.16 -21.60
N ILE A 108 16.38 9.14 -21.88
CA ILE A 108 17.66 8.91 -22.54
C ILE A 108 18.55 8.01 -21.67
N SER A 109 18.62 8.28 -20.35
CA SER A 109 19.42 7.46 -19.43
C SER A 109 18.93 6.01 -19.38
N THR A 110 17.61 5.77 -19.33
CA THR A 110 17.03 4.42 -19.35
C THR A 110 17.37 3.69 -20.65
N ILE A 111 17.24 4.36 -21.80
CA ILE A 111 17.58 3.75 -23.10
C ILE A 111 19.07 3.41 -23.15
N CYS A 112 19.96 4.31 -22.74
CA CYS A 112 21.40 4.05 -22.68
C CYS A 112 21.72 2.87 -21.73
N CYS A 113 21.10 2.83 -20.54
CA CYS A 113 21.25 1.73 -19.59
C CYS A 113 20.79 0.39 -20.19
N LEU A 114 19.68 0.37 -20.93
CA LEU A 114 19.19 -0.83 -21.60
C LEU A 114 20.12 -1.26 -22.74
N LEU A 115 20.56 -0.31 -23.58
CA LEU A 115 21.45 -0.59 -24.70
C LEU A 115 22.83 -1.10 -24.25
N LEU A 116 23.33 -0.65 -23.10
CA LEU A 116 24.59 -1.13 -22.53
C LEU A 116 24.41 -2.39 -21.68
N GLY A 117 23.34 -2.47 -20.88
CA GLY A 117 23.08 -3.58 -19.97
C GLY A 117 22.62 -4.86 -20.68
N TYR A 118 21.79 -4.73 -21.73
CA TYR A 118 21.30 -5.87 -22.50
C TYR A 118 22.42 -6.69 -23.17
N PRO A 119 23.40 -6.10 -23.89
CA PRO A 119 24.49 -6.86 -24.48
C PRO A 119 25.43 -7.45 -23.42
N LEU A 120 25.60 -6.81 -22.25
CA LEU A 120 26.38 -7.41 -21.16
C LEU A 120 25.70 -8.66 -20.59
N ALA A 121 24.37 -8.65 -20.48
CA ALA A 121 23.60 -9.80 -19.98
C ALA A 121 23.58 -10.97 -20.97
N VAL A 122 23.51 -10.70 -22.28
CA VAL A 122 23.42 -11.75 -23.32
C VAL A 122 24.80 -12.16 -23.84
N GLY A 123 25.75 -11.23 -23.95
CA GLY A 123 27.08 -11.45 -24.51
C GLY A 123 28.03 -12.28 -23.64
N GLY A 124 27.73 -12.44 -22.34
CA GLY A 124 28.47 -13.33 -21.44
C GLY A 124 28.09 -14.81 -21.52
N GLY A 125 27.09 -15.18 -22.35
CA GLY A 125 26.58 -16.55 -22.48
C GLY A 125 26.91 -17.27 -23.80
N ALA A 126 27.78 -16.69 -24.63
CA ALA A 126 28.19 -17.26 -25.91
C ALA A 126 29.69 -17.60 -25.95
N GLN A 127 30.18 -18.25 -24.89
CA GLN A 127 31.45 -19.00 -24.86
C GLN A 127 31.26 -20.24 -24.00
#